data_AF-A0A0U5CIW0-F1
#
_entry.id   AF-A0A0U5CIW0-F1
#
_cell.length_a   1.000
_cell.length_b   1.000
_cell.length_c   1.000
_cell.angle_alpha   90.00
_cell.angle_beta   90.00
_cell.angle_gamma   90.00
#
_symmetry.space_group_name_H-M   'P 1'
#
loop_
_entity.id
_entity.type
_entity.pdbx_description
1 polymer ?
#
loop_
_entity_poly.entity_id
_entity_poly.type
_entity_poly.pdbx_seq_one_letter_code
_entity_poly.pdbx_strand_id
1 'polypeptide(L)'
;MLPTTTHLTTATWTGDSLFWLQTPESPGWLVSNDRHDEAKAIVANCHANGDHDHPLVALQMREMLATVDREHQTSWKGLFDLRVLVVSRSSRYRLMLNIAFSWFGRFSGNNLLPTHHA
;
A
#
# COMPACT_ATOMS: atom_id res chain seq x y z
N MET A 1 -38.27 -5.35 -27.14
CA MET A 1 -37.79 -4.02 -26.75
C MET A 1 -37.54 -4.09 -25.25
N LEU A 2 -36.34 -4.03 -24.68
CA LEU A 2 -35.12 -3.29 -25.03
C LEU A 2 -33.82 -4.13 -24.92
N PRO A 3 -32.91 -3.99 -25.90
CA PRO A 3 -31.49 -4.30 -25.79
C PRO A 3 -30.66 -3.00 -25.93
N THR A 4 -30.11 -2.40 -24.86
CA THR A 4 -29.10 -1.31 -25.03
C THR A 4 -28.25 -0.91 -23.81
N THR A 5 -28.48 -1.45 -22.61
CA THR A 5 -27.76 -0.95 -21.41
C THR A 5 -26.41 -1.64 -21.13
N THR A 6 -26.12 -2.79 -21.74
CA THR A 6 -24.89 -3.56 -21.47
C THR A 6 -23.63 -2.96 -22.10
N HIS A 7 -23.74 -2.10 -23.11
CA HIS A 7 -22.57 -1.50 -23.79
C HIS A 7 -22.00 -0.26 -23.09
N LEU A 8 -22.74 0.35 -22.15
CA LEU A 8 -22.31 1.59 -21.48
C LEU A 8 -21.51 1.32 -20.19
N THR A 9 -21.61 0.14 -19.60
CA THR A 9 -20.90 -0.21 -18.37
C THR A 9 -19.49 -0.72 -18.61
N THR A 10 -19.13 -1.19 -19.81
CA THR A 10 -17.75 -1.61 -20.12
C THR A 10 -16.85 -0.44 -20.52
N ALA A 11 -17.41 0.69 -20.94
CA ALA A 11 -16.65 1.84 -21.43
C ALA A 11 -16.06 2.73 -20.32
N THR A 12 -16.62 2.71 -19.10
CA THR A 12 -16.11 3.51 -17.97
C THR A 12 -14.87 2.90 -17.32
N TRP A 13 -14.73 1.57 -17.32
CA TRP A 13 -13.60 0.88 -16.67
C TRP A 13 -12.26 1.06 -17.40
N THR A 14 -12.28 1.28 -18.71
CA THR A 14 -11.05 1.45 -19.49
C THR A 14 -10.33 2.76 -19.15
N GLY A 15 -11.07 3.81 -18.76
CA GLY A 15 -10.52 5.13 -18.39
C GLY A 15 -9.90 5.18 -17.00
N ASP A 16 -10.48 4.49 -16.03
CA ASP A 16 -10.05 4.55 -14.62
C ASP A 16 -8.74 3.79 -14.36
N SER A 17 -8.38 2.82 -15.22
CA SER A 17 -7.15 2.03 -15.09
C SER A 17 -5.85 2.82 -15.34
N LEU A 18 -5.94 4.00 -15.97
CA LEU A 18 -4.77 4.82 -16.29
C LEU A 18 -4.17 5.54 -15.06
N PHE A 19 -4.92 5.62 -13.96
CA PHE A 19 -4.50 6.32 -12.73
C PHE A 19 -3.24 5.70 -12.10
N TRP A 20 -3.07 4.39 -12.24
CA TRP A 20 -1.90 3.65 -11.74
C TRP A 20 -0.58 4.17 -12.34
N LEU A 21 -0.58 4.64 -13.59
CA LEU A 21 0.64 5.13 -14.27
C LEU A 21 1.05 6.55 -13.85
N GLN A 22 0.16 7.31 -13.21
CA GLN A 22 0.42 8.69 -12.80
C GLN A 22 0.90 8.79 -11.36
N THR A 23 0.91 7.67 -10.63
CA THR A 23 1.43 7.65 -9.26
C THR A 23 2.94 7.52 -9.32
N PRO A 24 3.71 8.48 -8.78
CA PRO A 24 5.15 8.36 -8.72
C PRO A 24 5.53 7.06 -7.99
N GLU A 25 6.58 6.41 -8.45
CA GLU A 25 7.13 5.24 -7.79
C GLU A 25 7.44 5.54 -6.32
N SER A 26 7.23 4.55 -5.43
CA SER A 26 7.36 4.77 -3.99
C SER A 26 8.79 5.21 -3.66
N PRO A 27 8.99 6.37 -3.00
CA PRO A 27 10.33 6.87 -2.65
C PRO A 27 11.10 5.88 -1.77
N GLY A 28 10.42 5.08 -0.94
CA GLY A 28 11.07 4.02 -0.15
C GLY A 28 11.63 2.87 -0.99
N TRP A 29 10.96 2.50 -2.10
CA TRP A 29 11.48 1.48 -3.01
C TRP A 29 12.70 1.97 -3.77
N LEU A 30 12.73 3.25 -4.16
CA LEU A 30 13.91 3.86 -4.79
C LEU A 30 15.12 3.88 -3.86
N VAL A 31 14.93 4.23 -2.59
CA VAL A 31 16.00 4.17 -1.57
C VAL A 31 16.52 2.75 -1.37
N SER A 32 15.64 1.74 -1.46
CA SER A 32 16.02 0.32 -1.37
C SER A 32 16.84 -0.18 -2.57
N ASN A 33 16.75 0.48 -3.73
CA ASN A 33 17.51 0.16 -4.94
C ASN A 33 18.68 1.13 -5.18
N ASP A 34 19.20 1.78 -4.14
CA ASP A 34 20.32 2.75 -4.21
C ASP A 34 20.06 3.99 -5.11
N ARG A 35 18.81 4.26 -5.51
CA ARG A 35 18.40 5.43 -6.35
C ARG A 35 18.02 6.64 -5.48
N HIS A 36 18.97 7.13 -4.69
CA HIS A 36 18.71 8.16 -3.67
C HIS A 36 18.35 9.55 -4.25
N ASP A 37 18.93 9.94 -5.38
CA ASP A 37 18.70 11.25 -6.00
C ASP A 37 17.26 11.38 -6.53
N GLU A 38 16.75 10.30 -7.13
CA GLU A 38 15.37 10.22 -7.64
C GLU A 38 14.35 10.19 -6.50
N ALA A 39 14.66 9.45 -5.42
CA ALA A 39 13.85 9.47 -4.20
C ALA A 39 13.78 10.88 -3.60
N LYS A 40 14.91 11.59 -3.53
CA LYS A 40 14.96 12.98 -3.04
C LYS A 40 14.11 13.91 -3.90
N ALA A 41 14.11 13.73 -5.22
CA ALA A 41 13.30 14.53 -6.13
C ALA A 41 11.79 14.30 -5.93
N ILE A 42 11.36 13.05 -5.77
CA ILE A 42 9.96 12.73 -5.49
C ILE A 42 9.52 13.30 -4.13
N VAL A 43 10.35 13.16 -3.09
CA VAL A 43 10.05 13.69 -1.76
C VAL A 43 9.97 15.22 -1.77
N ALA A 44 10.89 15.91 -2.46
CA ALA A 44 10.87 17.37 -2.60
C ALA A 44 9.64 17.86 -3.37
N ASN A 45 9.25 17.16 -4.43
CA ASN A 45 8.04 17.50 -5.20
C ASN A 45 6.76 17.30 -4.36
N CYS A 46 6.69 16.26 -3.53
CA CYS A 46 5.51 15.98 -2.71
C CYS A 46 5.39 16.88 -1.46
N HIS A 47 6.50 17.24 -0.81
CA HIS A 47 6.47 17.91 0.51
C HIS A 47 7.02 19.33 0.52
N ALA A 48 7.84 19.71 -0.45
CA ALA A 48 8.57 20.98 -0.45
C ALA A 48 8.36 21.81 -1.73
N ASN A 49 7.33 21.48 -2.54
CA ASN A 49 7.01 22.17 -3.79
C ASN A 49 8.22 22.29 -4.75
N GLY A 50 9.11 21.29 -4.73
CA GLY A 50 10.34 21.26 -5.53
C GLY A 50 11.60 21.80 -4.84
N ASP A 51 11.55 22.24 -3.58
CA ASP A 51 12.74 22.65 -2.83
C ASP A 51 13.49 21.44 -2.24
N HIS A 52 14.65 21.13 -2.79
CA HIS A 52 15.50 20.01 -2.38
C HIS A 52 16.33 20.27 -1.12
N ASP A 53 16.47 21.53 -0.69
CA ASP A 53 17.28 21.90 0.49
C ASP A 53 16.41 22.12 1.74
N HIS A 54 15.09 21.92 1.62
CA HIS A 54 14.20 22.02 2.75
C HIS A 54 14.56 20.95 3.81
N PRO A 55 14.71 21.32 5.10
CA PRO A 55 15.17 20.40 6.15
C PRO A 55 14.28 19.17 6.35
N LEU A 56 12.99 19.28 5.99
CA LEU A 56 12.05 18.17 6.00
C LEU A 56 12.44 17.05 5.01
N VAL A 57 12.94 17.41 3.82
CA VAL A 57 13.35 16.43 2.79
C VAL A 57 14.57 15.65 3.28
N ALA A 58 15.57 16.34 3.84
CA ALA A 58 16.75 15.71 4.41
C ALA A 58 16.40 14.79 5.60
N LEU A 59 15.47 15.20 6.45
CA LEU A 59 14.98 14.38 7.56
C LEU A 59 14.31 13.10 7.06
N GLN A 60 13.38 13.24 6.11
CA GLN A 60 12.62 12.12 5.56
C GLN A 60 13.51 11.12 4.81
N MET A 61 14.49 11.61 4.04
CA MET A 61 15.49 10.76 3.40
C MET A 61 16.32 9.98 4.43
N ARG A 62 16.72 10.61 5.53
CA ARG A 62 17.45 9.94 6.61
C ARG A 62 16.62 8.86 7.30
N GLU A 63 15.34 9.12 7.54
CA GLU A 63 14.43 8.14 8.12
C GLU A 63 14.22 6.94 7.18
N MET A 64 14.03 7.17 5.88
CA MET A 64 13.91 6.12 4.87
C MET A 64 15.17 5.24 4.80
N LEU A 65 16.36 5.85 4.79
CA LEU A 65 17.63 5.11 4.83
C LEU A 65 17.72 4.23 6.09
N ALA A 66 17.40 4.80 7.26
CA ALA A 66 17.40 4.06 8.51
C ALA A 66 16.37 2.91 8.55
N THR A 67 15.25 3.03 7.83
CA THR A 67 14.29 1.93 7.67
C THR A 67 14.82 0.83 6.74
N VAL A 68 15.45 1.20 5.62
CA VAL A 68 16.03 0.23 4.67
C VAL A 68 17.16 -0.56 5.32
N ASP A 69 18.04 0.09 6.09
CA ASP A 69 19.11 -0.60 6.82
C ASP A 69 18.55 -1.64 7.80
N ARG A 70 17.45 -1.32 8.47
CA ARG A 70 16.76 -2.23 9.41
C ARG A 70 16.07 -3.38 8.69
N GLU A 71 15.50 -3.12 7.51
CA GLU A 71 14.87 -4.13 6.68
C GLU A 71 15.91 -5.06 6.04
N HIS A 72 17.06 -4.55 5.61
CA HIS A 72 18.16 -5.36 5.07
C HIS A 72 18.71 -6.36 6.11
N GLN A 73 18.73 -5.97 7.39
CA GLN A 73 19.06 -6.87 8.49
C GLN A 73 18.02 -8.00 8.66
N THR A 74 16.79 -7.75 8.25
CA THR A 74 15.69 -8.73 8.26
C THR A 74 15.70 -9.50 6.95
N SER A 75 16.64 -10.44 6.82
CA SER A 75 16.73 -11.35 5.66
C SER A 75 15.38 -11.97 5.30
N TRP A 76 15.18 -12.40 4.04
CA TRP A 76 14.00 -13.15 3.56
C TRP A 76 13.51 -14.24 4.54
N LYS A 77 14.43 -14.87 5.27
CA LYS A 77 14.12 -15.86 6.31
C LYS A 77 13.35 -15.30 7.51
N GLY A 78 13.62 -14.04 7.90
CA GLY A 78 12.89 -13.32 8.94
C GLY A 78 11.50 -12.85 8.49
N LEU A 79 11.31 -12.54 7.21
CA LEU A 79 10.00 -12.18 6.67
C LEU A 79 9.03 -13.38 6.68
N PHE A 80 9.53 -14.57 6.36
CA PHE A 80 8.75 -15.82 6.46
C PHE A 80 8.69 -16.38 7.89
N ASP A 81 9.36 -15.77 8.87
CA ASP A 81 9.28 -16.17 10.27
C ASP A 81 8.01 -15.63 10.93
N LEU A 82 6.86 -16.20 10.56
CA LEU A 82 5.55 -15.90 11.16
C LEU A 82 5.50 -16.20 12.65
N ARG A 83 6.49 -16.92 13.20
CA ARG A 83 6.57 -17.23 14.63
C ARG A 83 6.69 -15.96 15.46
N VAL A 84 7.35 -14.91 14.95
CA VAL A 84 7.49 -13.61 15.63
C VAL A 84 6.13 -12.98 15.98
N LEU A 85 5.10 -13.27 15.19
CA LEU A 85 3.74 -12.78 15.40
C LEU A 85 3.05 -13.48 16.58
N VAL A 86 3.51 -14.69 16.95
CA VAL A 86 2.87 -15.55 17.94
C VAL A 86 3.71 -15.71 19.22
N VAL A 87 5.02 -15.46 19.20
CA VAL A 87 5.89 -15.64 20.37
C VAL A 87 5.50 -14.71 21.53
N SER A 88 5.31 -13.42 21.26
CA SER A 88 5.02 -12.44 22.31
C SER A 88 3.53 -12.37 22.63
N ARG A 89 3.18 -12.24 23.92
CA ARG A 89 1.79 -12.03 24.37
C ARG A 89 1.16 -10.77 23.75
N SER A 90 1.95 -9.70 23.61
CA SER A 90 1.49 -8.45 22.99
C SER A 90 1.20 -8.64 21.50
N SER A 91 2.09 -9.34 20.79
CA SER A 91 1.93 -9.62 19.36
C SER A 91 0.69 -10.47 19.07
N ARG A 92 0.45 -11.53 19.88
CA ARG A 92 -0.74 -12.38 19.78
C ARG A 92 -2.05 -11.62 19.96
N TYR A 93 -2.11 -10.70 20.92
CA TYR A 93 -3.30 -9.89 21.15
C TYR A 93 -3.60 -8.98 19.95
N ARG A 94 -2.57 -8.32 19.40
CA ARG A 94 -2.70 -7.49 18.19
C ARG A 94 -3.14 -8.32 16.99
N LEU A 95 -2.55 -9.51 16.81
CA LEU A 95 -2.91 -10.43 15.73
C LEU A 95 -4.38 -10.88 15.84
N MET A 96 -4.81 -11.30 17.04
CA MET A 96 -6.19 -11.71 17.30
C MET A 96 -7.19 -10.58 16.97
N LEU A 97 -6.87 -9.35 17.35
CA LEU A 97 -7.72 -8.18 17.07
C LEU A 97 -7.85 -7.93 15.56
N ASN A 98 -6.76 -8.01 14.80
CA ASN A 98 -6.78 -7.85 13.35
C ASN A 98 -7.60 -8.95 12.66
N ILE A 99 -7.46 -10.20 13.10
CA ILE A 99 -8.24 -11.34 12.59
C ILE A 99 -9.73 -11.12 12.89
N ALA A 100 -10.08 -10.75 14.12
CA ALA A 100 -11.45 -10.47 14.50
C ALA A 100 -12.05 -9.33 13.66
N PHE A 101 -11.32 -8.24 13.46
CA PHE A 101 -11.75 -7.11 12.63
C PHE A 101 -12.04 -7.53 11.18
N SER A 102 -11.13 -8.30 10.55
CA SER A 102 -11.32 -8.81 9.20
C SER A 102 -12.53 -9.75 9.10
N TRP A 103 -12.71 -10.60 10.11
CA TRP A 103 -13.81 -11.55 10.16
C TRP A 103 -15.16 -10.85 10.32
N PHE A 104 -15.27 -9.89 11.24
CA PHE A 104 -16.49 -9.11 11.44
C PHE A 104 -16.82 -8.22 10.22
N GLY A 105 -15.81 -7.66 9.54
CA GLY A 105 -16.02 -6.90 8.30
C GLY A 105 -16.68 -7.72 7.19
N ARG A 106 -16.40 -9.02 7.12
CA ARG A 106 -17.05 -9.95 6.18
C ARG A 106 -18.42 -10.45 6.64
N PHE A 107 -18.70 -10.39 7.95
CA PHE A 107 -19.95 -10.89 8.53
C PHE A 107 -21.16 -9.96 8.28
N SER A 108 -20.93 -8.74 7.77
CA SER A 108 -21.98 -7.75 7.46
C SER A 108 -22.90 -8.13 6.27
N GLY A 109 -22.95 -9.40 5.85
CA GLY A 109 -23.93 -9.88 4.86
C GLY A 109 -23.66 -9.51 3.41
N ASN A 110 -22.50 -8.90 3.09
CA ASN A 110 -22.20 -8.40 1.73
C ASN A 110 -22.00 -9.50 0.66
N ASN A 111 -22.12 -10.79 1.02
CA ASN A 111 -22.08 -11.94 0.11
C ASN A 111 -23.49 -12.47 -0.25
N LEU A 112 -24.56 -11.83 0.23
CA LEU A 112 -25.95 -12.26 0.01
C LEU A 112 -26.65 -11.31 -0.98
N LEU A 113 -26.22 -11.31 -2.24
CA LEU A 113 -27.02 -10.79 -3.35
C LEU A 113 -27.63 -11.98 -4.11
N PRO A 114 -28.93 -12.30 -3.95
CA PRO A 114 -29.59 -13.26 -4.81
C PRO A 114 -30.02 -12.55 -6.10
N THR A 115 -29.26 -12.71 -7.18
CA THR A 115 -29.81 -12.52 -8.52
C THR A 115 -30.67 -13.73 -8.87
N HIS A 116 -31.93 -13.72 -8.43
CA HIS A 116 -32.95 -14.51 -9.11
C HIS A 116 -34.02 -13.56 -9.62
N HIS A 117 -34.03 -13.43 -10.94
CA HIS A 117 -35.10 -12.81 -11.70
C HIS A 117 -36.43 -13.49 -11.40
N ALA A 118 -37.47 -12.69 -11.19
CA ALA A 118 -38.87 -13.00 -11.44
C ALA A 118 -39.52 -11.74 -12.01
#